data_AF-A0A9P0QPW3-F1
#
_entry.id   AF-A0A9P0QPW3-F1
#
_cell.length_a   1.000
_cell.length_b   1.000
_cell.length_c   1.000
_cell.angle_alpha   90.00
_cell.angle_beta   90.00
_cell.angle_gamma   90.00
#
_symmetry.space_group_name_H-M   'P 1'
#
loop_
_entity.id
_entity.type
_entity.pdbx_description
1 polymer ?
#
loop_
_entity_poly.entity_id
_entity_poly.type
_entity_poly.pdbx_seq_one_letter_code
_entity_poly.pdbx_strand_id
1 'polypeptide(L)'
;MHSTMQCHGVTTKGERCKIKSSTRYCHYHVHQSKQKSSSTNLTNTTVRIAINPRSSHTSYSRSNSHSPEKVPRYPHNSALAAPHPIPKAGFIYAYTLSDLLLLSEKSWLNIKNLPNCSPKDRDKWLPFNSKKSKYTLVKVGMTTRTSVLSRLVQWEQKCCHSLTCLQPNVQYFKMDIIERLKRLKIREYVTYRDNGFFCSQVAKSESEIHRILRERYGKGDVYCSGCAVTSKDPTSAFKIHVEWFIVPKKDVPYIFEVIDRVCQKYK
;
A
#
# COMPACT_ATOMS: atom_id res chain seq x y z
N MET A 1 9.05 -42.03 7.94
CA MET A 1 8.38 -41.31 6.83
C MET A 1 7.28 -40.42 7.40
N HIS A 2 7.44 -39.10 7.39
CA HIS A 2 6.41 -38.19 7.89
C HIS A 2 5.31 -38.02 6.83
N SER A 3 4.11 -38.53 7.12
CA SER A 3 2.94 -38.32 6.26
C SER A 3 2.62 -36.83 6.20
N THR A 4 2.57 -36.26 4.99
CA THR A 4 2.23 -34.85 4.78
C THR A 4 0.77 -34.76 4.33
N MET A 5 -0.03 -33.98 5.04
CA MET A 5 -1.44 -33.76 4.75
C MET A 5 -1.68 -32.36 4.19
N GLN A 6 -2.74 -32.17 3.43
CA GLN A 6 -3.09 -30.85 2.89
C GLN A 6 -3.63 -29.94 4.00
N CYS A 7 -3.17 -28.69 4.04
CA CYS A 7 -3.63 -27.68 4.98
C CYS A 7 -5.16 -27.50 4.95
N HIS A 8 -5.77 -27.36 6.14
CA HIS A 8 -7.20 -27.11 6.31
C HIS A 8 -7.59 -25.62 6.26
N GLY A 9 -6.64 -24.73 6.04
CA GLY A 9 -6.89 -23.28 6.01
C GLY A 9 -7.62 -22.82 4.76
N VAL A 10 -8.38 -21.74 4.89
CA VAL A 10 -9.09 -21.08 3.79
C VAL A 10 -8.37 -19.78 3.43
N THR A 11 -8.09 -19.58 2.15
CA THR A 11 -7.44 -18.38 1.62
C THR A 11 -8.37 -17.17 1.68
N THR A 12 -7.83 -15.97 1.46
CA THR A 12 -8.63 -14.73 1.38
C THR A 12 -9.65 -14.72 0.23
N LYS A 13 -9.55 -15.65 -0.72
CA LYS A 13 -10.50 -15.84 -1.83
C LYS A 13 -11.59 -16.87 -1.51
N GLY A 14 -11.62 -17.42 -0.28
CA GLY A 14 -12.58 -18.47 0.10
C GLY A 14 -12.20 -19.88 -0.35
N GLU A 15 -11.06 -20.06 -1.02
CA GLU A 15 -10.60 -21.36 -1.51
C GLU A 15 -9.76 -22.12 -0.48
N ARG A 16 -9.80 -23.46 -0.53
CA ARG A 16 -8.99 -24.33 0.34
C ARG A 16 -7.50 -24.22 0.02
N CYS A 17 -6.68 -24.05 1.05
CA CYS A 17 -5.23 -24.00 0.93
C CYS A 17 -4.67 -25.30 0.36
N LYS A 18 -3.79 -25.20 -0.65
CA LYS A 18 -3.17 -26.36 -1.33
C LYS A 18 -1.80 -26.74 -0.77
N ILE A 19 -1.31 -26.03 0.25
CA ILE A 19 0.01 -26.26 0.85
C ILE A 19 -0.04 -27.56 1.69
N LYS A 20 0.94 -28.46 1.47
CA LYS A 20 1.14 -29.64 2.31
C LYS A 20 1.84 -29.25 3.61
N SER A 21 1.39 -29.79 4.73
CA SER A 21 1.96 -29.55 6.05
C SER A 21 2.03 -30.85 6.85
N SER A 22 2.99 -30.93 7.77
CA SER A 22 3.05 -31.98 8.79
C SER A 22 2.00 -31.78 9.89
N THR A 23 1.34 -30.62 9.92
CA THR A 23 0.27 -30.30 10.88
C THR A 23 -1.01 -29.93 10.14
N ARG A 24 -2.12 -29.79 10.86
CA ARG A 24 -3.44 -29.50 10.27
C ARG A 24 -3.50 -28.16 9.51
N TYR A 25 -2.66 -27.18 9.87
CA TYR A 25 -2.60 -25.86 9.24
C TYR A 25 -1.16 -25.49 8.87
N CYS A 26 -0.96 -24.92 7.68
CA CYS A 26 0.34 -24.35 7.30
C CYS A 26 0.63 -23.07 8.10
N HIS A 27 1.86 -22.58 8.05
CA HIS A 27 2.27 -21.38 8.78
C HIS A 27 1.47 -20.13 8.41
N TYR A 28 0.90 -20.07 7.19
CA TYR A 28 0.00 -18.98 6.79
C TYR A 28 -1.37 -19.03 7.47
N HIS A 29 -1.86 -20.23 7.83
CA HIS A 29 -3.20 -20.44 8.40
C HIS A 29 -3.18 -20.91 9.86
N VAL A 30 -2.04 -20.81 10.55
CA VAL A 30 -1.92 -21.18 11.97
C VAL A 30 -2.88 -20.38 12.87
N HIS A 31 -3.27 -19.17 12.47
CA HIS A 31 -4.25 -18.37 13.21
C HIS A 31 -5.67 -18.95 13.12
N GLN A 32 -6.00 -19.68 12.04
CA GLN A 32 -7.31 -20.34 11.88
C GLN A 32 -7.45 -21.59 12.75
N SER A 33 -6.34 -22.11 13.31
CA SER A 33 -6.40 -23.20 14.29
C SER A 33 -7.00 -22.76 15.62
N LYS A 34 -6.87 -21.47 15.97
CA LYS A 34 -7.28 -20.90 17.25
C LYS A 34 -8.73 -20.41 17.28
N GLN A 35 -9.40 -20.31 16.13
CA GLN A 35 -10.78 -19.80 16.03
C GLN A 35 -11.86 -20.87 16.26
N LYS A 36 -11.50 -22.09 16.66
CA LYS A 36 -12.45 -23.20 16.88
C LYS A 36 -12.69 -23.59 18.35
N SER A 37 -12.32 -22.74 19.31
CA SER A 37 -12.55 -22.99 20.75
C SER A 37 -13.56 -22.06 21.42
N SER A 38 -14.49 -21.48 20.66
CA SER A 38 -15.59 -20.69 21.23
C SER A 38 -16.82 -20.73 20.32
N SER A 39 -17.47 -21.89 20.26
CA SER A 39 -18.85 -22.05 19.78
C SER A 39 -19.39 -23.39 20.25
N THR A 40 -19.64 -23.49 21.55
CA THR A 40 -20.57 -24.48 22.11
C THR A 40 -21.99 -24.01 21.84
N ASN A 41 -22.81 -24.95 21.40
CA ASN A 41 -24.24 -24.84 21.07
C ASN A 41 -25.04 -23.85 21.93
N LEU A 42 -25.78 -22.95 21.26
CA LEU A 42 -27.12 -22.59 21.71
C LEU A 42 -28.09 -22.75 20.54
N THR A 43 -28.96 -23.71 20.73
CA THR A 43 -30.22 -23.95 20.01
C THR A 43 -31.06 -22.68 19.98
N ASN A 44 -31.55 -22.33 18.79
CA ASN A 44 -32.57 -21.28 18.62
C ASN A 44 -33.89 -21.77 19.25
N THR A 45 -34.12 -21.40 20.50
CA THR A 45 -35.43 -21.45 21.15
C THR A 45 -36.22 -20.22 20.71
N THR A 46 -37.28 -20.51 19.95
CA THR A 46 -38.39 -19.64 19.61
C THR A 46 -38.97 -18.95 20.85
N VAL A 47 -38.90 -17.62 20.91
CA VAL A 47 -39.80 -16.81 21.75
C VAL A 47 -40.75 -16.05 20.85
N ARG A 48 -42.01 -16.42 20.97
CA ARG A 48 -43.19 -15.77 20.41
C ARG A 48 -43.36 -14.41 21.09
N ILE A 49 -43.56 -13.34 20.31
CA ILE A 49 -44.43 -12.24 20.72
C ILE A 49 -45.40 -12.00 19.55
N ALA A 50 -46.66 -12.25 19.84
CA ALA A 50 -47.80 -12.05 18.96
C ALA A 50 -48.42 -10.68 19.22
N ILE A 51 -48.70 -9.92 18.17
CA ILE A 51 -49.86 -9.02 18.09
C ILE A 51 -50.42 -9.16 16.67
N ASN A 52 -51.73 -9.37 16.59
CA ASN A 52 -52.52 -9.92 15.47
C ASN A 52 -53.38 -8.78 14.83
N PRO A 53 -54.42 -9.04 14.00
CA PRO A 53 -54.36 -8.97 12.52
C PRO A 53 -55.46 -8.09 11.88
N ARG A 54 -55.40 -7.90 10.53
CA ARG A 54 -56.53 -7.70 9.58
C ARG A 54 -55.95 -7.28 8.21
N SER A 55 -56.36 -7.71 7.02
CA SER A 55 -57.49 -8.53 6.55
C SER A 55 -57.20 -9.10 5.15
N SER A 56 -57.80 -10.26 4.89
CA SER A 56 -58.60 -10.62 3.70
C SER A 56 -57.97 -10.86 2.31
N HIS A 57 -58.08 -12.15 1.93
CA HIS A 57 -58.74 -12.69 0.72
C HIS A 57 -58.20 -12.29 -0.67
N THR A 58 -57.71 -13.29 -1.44
CA THR A 58 -58.57 -14.05 -2.38
C THR A 58 -57.80 -15.22 -2.98
N SER A 59 -58.48 -16.36 -2.98
CA SER A 59 -58.20 -17.62 -3.66
C SER A 59 -58.52 -17.56 -5.15
N TYR A 60 -57.75 -18.23 -6.01
CA TYR A 60 -58.30 -18.95 -7.16
C TYR A 60 -57.38 -20.09 -7.60
N SER A 61 -57.98 -21.28 -7.69
CA SER A 61 -57.40 -22.52 -8.19
C SER A 61 -57.50 -22.59 -9.70
N ARG A 62 -56.51 -23.17 -10.40
CA ARG A 62 -56.78 -24.13 -11.48
C ARG A 62 -55.53 -24.88 -11.96
N SER A 63 -55.74 -26.18 -12.07
CA SER A 63 -54.94 -27.23 -12.70
C SER A 63 -54.64 -26.98 -14.18
N ASN A 64 -53.45 -27.38 -14.65
CA ASN A 64 -53.35 -28.24 -15.82
C ASN A 64 -51.95 -28.88 -15.96
N SER A 65 -51.96 -30.20 -16.07
CA SER A 65 -50.90 -31.09 -16.51
C SER A 65 -50.70 -30.99 -18.02
N HIS A 66 -49.49 -30.72 -18.52
CA HIS A 66 -49.01 -31.08 -19.87
C HIS A 66 -47.48 -31.29 -19.87
N SER A 67 -47.06 -32.29 -20.65
CA SER A 67 -45.74 -32.95 -20.77
C SER A 67 -44.56 -32.04 -21.20
N PRO A 68 -43.29 -32.51 -21.10
CA PRO A 68 -42.12 -31.67 -21.19
C PRO A 68 -41.68 -31.47 -22.65
N GLU A 69 -41.68 -30.22 -23.10
CA GLU A 69 -41.11 -29.82 -24.38
C GLU A 69 -39.62 -29.47 -24.20
N LYS A 70 -38.75 -30.11 -24.99
CA LYS A 70 -37.30 -29.91 -24.98
C LYS A 70 -36.97 -28.50 -25.47
N VAL A 71 -36.72 -27.58 -24.55
CA VAL A 71 -36.16 -26.25 -24.86
C VAL A 71 -34.70 -26.40 -25.30
N PRO A 72 -34.29 -25.80 -26.45
CA PRO A 72 -32.89 -25.75 -26.87
C PRO A 72 -32.07 -24.95 -25.86
N ARG A 73 -31.02 -25.56 -25.31
CA ARG A 73 -30.01 -24.87 -24.49
C ARG A 73 -29.25 -23.88 -25.35
N TYR A 74 -29.56 -22.60 -25.25
CA TYR A 74 -28.63 -21.55 -25.62
C TYR A 74 -27.48 -21.53 -24.60
N PRO A 75 -26.21 -21.45 -25.03
CA PRO A 75 -25.09 -21.32 -24.12
C PRO A 75 -25.11 -19.92 -23.49
N HIS A 76 -25.58 -19.82 -22.25
CA HIS A 76 -25.32 -18.66 -21.40
C HIS A 76 -23.83 -18.64 -21.05
N ASN A 77 -23.00 -18.12 -21.95
CA ASN A 77 -21.66 -17.64 -21.65
C ASN A 77 -21.67 -16.11 -21.66
N SER A 78 -22.39 -15.54 -20.70
CA SER A 78 -22.15 -14.16 -20.28
C SER A 78 -21.24 -14.24 -19.07
N ALA A 79 -19.94 -14.35 -19.31
CA ALA A 79 -18.95 -14.07 -18.26
C ALA A 79 -19.19 -12.62 -17.83
N LEU A 80 -19.87 -12.43 -16.70
CA LEU A 80 -20.02 -11.14 -16.06
C LEU A 80 -18.61 -10.58 -15.85
N ALA A 81 -18.29 -9.54 -16.62
CA ALA A 81 -17.05 -8.81 -16.47
C ALA A 81 -16.87 -8.48 -14.98
N ALA A 82 -15.73 -8.86 -14.42
CA ALA A 82 -15.42 -8.55 -13.03
C ALA A 82 -15.65 -7.04 -12.81
N PRO A 83 -16.35 -6.62 -11.74
CA PRO A 83 -16.63 -5.21 -11.52
C PRO A 83 -15.33 -4.43 -11.55
N HIS A 84 -15.27 -3.42 -12.42
CA HIS A 84 -14.12 -2.53 -12.50
C HIS A 84 -13.79 -2.01 -11.09
N PRO A 85 -12.51 -2.01 -10.68
CA PRO A 85 -12.13 -1.58 -9.34
C PRO A 85 -12.60 -0.14 -9.13
N ILE A 86 -13.55 0.04 -8.20
CA ILE A 86 -14.10 1.35 -7.86
C ILE A 86 -12.92 2.24 -7.44
N PRO A 87 -12.75 3.41 -8.08
CA PRO A 87 -11.69 4.32 -7.71
C PRO A 87 -11.80 4.69 -6.23
N LYS A 88 -10.70 4.54 -5.49
CA LYS A 88 -10.65 4.87 -4.07
C LYS A 88 -9.99 6.22 -3.87
N ALA A 89 -10.69 7.08 -3.13
CA ALA A 89 -10.14 8.33 -2.65
C ALA A 89 -9.10 8.08 -1.54
N GLY A 90 -8.20 9.04 -1.37
CA GLY A 90 -7.15 8.95 -0.35
C GLY A 90 -6.16 10.09 -0.43
N PHE A 91 -5.03 9.87 0.23
CA PHE A 91 -3.93 10.83 0.32
C PHE A 91 -2.68 10.28 -0.36
N ILE A 92 -2.02 11.15 -1.13
CA ILE A 92 -0.63 11.02 -1.54
C ILE A 92 0.25 11.79 -0.56
N TYR A 93 1.40 11.25 -0.18
CA TYR A 93 2.33 11.92 0.72
C TYR A 93 3.78 11.60 0.35
N ALA A 94 4.67 12.56 0.60
CA ALA A 94 6.10 12.37 0.45
C ALA A 94 6.74 12.19 1.83
N TYR A 95 7.73 11.31 1.93
CA TYR A 95 8.46 11.09 3.17
C TYR A 95 9.92 10.74 2.89
N THR A 96 10.73 10.89 3.93
CA THR A 96 12.14 10.50 3.95
C THR A 96 12.45 9.66 5.18
N LEU A 97 13.61 9.02 5.20
CA LEU A 97 14.21 8.54 6.44
C LEU A 97 14.59 9.74 7.32
N SER A 98 14.18 9.74 8.59
CA SER A 98 14.45 10.84 9.53
C SER A 98 15.95 11.10 9.70
N ASP A 99 16.76 10.05 9.71
CA ASP A 99 18.23 10.13 9.79
C ASP A 99 18.87 10.95 8.66
N LEU A 100 18.23 11.04 7.49
CA LEU A 100 18.73 11.84 6.37
C LEU A 100 18.59 13.35 6.63
N LEU A 101 17.67 13.74 7.50
CA LEU A 101 17.46 15.13 7.92
C LEU A 101 18.38 15.52 9.08
N LEU A 102 18.70 14.56 9.96
CA LEU A 102 19.60 14.76 11.09
C LEU A 102 21.08 14.88 10.68
N LEU A 103 21.40 14.69 9.39
CA LEU A 103 22.75 14.80 8.82
C LEU A 103 23.80 13.92 9.52
N SER A 104 23.38 12.84 10.19
CA SER A 104 24.27 11.90 10.84
C SER A 104 24.88 10.93 9.82
N GLU A 105 26.18 10.68 9.90
CA GLU A 105 26.82 9.61 9.13
C GLU A 105 26.33 8.27 9.66
N LYS A 106 25.79 7.41 8.78
CA LYS A 106 25.28 6.10 9.15
C LYS A 106 25.79 5.05 8.17
N SER A 107 26.36 3.99 8.72
CA SER A 107 26.92 2.85 7.97
C SER A 107 25.85 1.90 7.42
N TRP A 108 24.59 2.03 7.86
CA TRP A 108 23.54 1.06 7.53
C TRP A 108 22.86 1.31 6.17
N LEU A 109 22.99 2.51 5.61
CA LEU A 109 22.28 2.90 4.40
C LEU A 109 23.21 2.90 3.19
N ASN A 110 23.05 1.91 2.31
CA ASN A 110 23.75 1.87 1.03
C ASN A 110 22.79 2.15 -0.13
N ILE A 111 23.30 2.85 -1.13
CA ILE A 111 22.57 3.12 -2.38
C ILE A 111 23.41 2.76 -3.60
N LYS A 112 22.73 2.59 -4.73
CA LYS A 112 23.33 2.38 -6.05
C LYS A 112 23.05 3.55 -6.97
N ASN A 113 23.92 3.73 -7.96
CA ASN A 113 23.67 4.59 -9.12
C ASN A 113 23.33 6.05 -8.75
N LEU A 114 24.09 6.60 -7.81
CA LEU A 114 24.08 8.04 -7.55
C LEU A 114 24.36 8.83 -8.84
N PRO A 115 23.62 9.91 -9.11
CA PRO A 115 23.93 10.76 -10.25
C PRO A 115 25.36 11.30 -10.15
N ASN A 116 26.10 11.24 -11.27
CA ASN A 116 27.51 11.63 -11.38
C ASN A 116 28.48 10.74 -10.58
N CYS A 117 28.12 9.48 -10.27
CA CYS A 117 29.10 8.54 -9.73
C CYS A 117 30.18 8.20 -10.78
N SER A 118 31.37 7.83 -10.31
CA SER A 118 32.41 7.37 -11.23
C SER A 118 31.95 6.10 -11.97
N PRO A 119 32.42 5.83 -13.19
CA PRO A 119 32.10 4.58 -13.90
C PRO A 119 32.46 3.33 -13.09
N LYS A 120 33.46 3.42 -12.20
CA LYS A 120 33.91 2.31 -11.34
C LYS A 120 32.94 2.02 -10.19
N ASP A 121 32.10 2.99 -9.83
CA ASP A 121 31.15 2.93 -8.73
C ASP A 121 29.73 2.62 -9.18
N ARG A 122 29.51 2.59 -10.50
CA ARG A 122 28.23 2.24 -11.09
C ARG A 122 27.83 0.82 -10.67
N ASP A 123 26.55 0.64 -10.36
CA ASP A 123 25.94 -0.63 -9.94
C ASP A 123 26.51 -1.24 -8.65
N LYS A 124 27.37 -0.52 -7.92
CA LYS A 124 27.90 -0.92 -6.61
C LYS A 124 27.10 -0.30 -5.47
N TRP A 125 26.90 -1.07 -4.41
CA TRP A 125 26.32 -0.57 -3.16
C TRP A 125 27.36 0.30 -2.45
N LEU A 126 27.06 1.59 -2.33
CA LEU A 126 27.94 2.55 -1.66
C LEU A 126 27.24 3.17 -0.45
N PRO A 127 27.99 3.44 0.64
CA PRO A 127 27.44 4.12 1.81
C PRO A 127 26.94 5.51 1.43
N PHE A 128 25.71 5.82 1.81
CA PHE A 128 25.12 7.11 1.52
C PHE A 128 25.38 8.11 2.64
N ASN A 129 26.15 9.16 2.32
CA ASN A 129 26.38 10.27 3.23
C ASN A 129 25.45 11.45 2.89
N SER A 130 24.34 11.56 3.63
CA SER A 130 23.34 12.62 3.44
C SER A 130 23.90 14.01 3.68
N LYS A 131 24.89 14.17 4.57
CA LYS A 131 25.49 15.47 4.90
C LYS A 131 26.30 16.03 3.74
N LYS A 132 27.13 15.19 3.12
CA LYS A 132 28.03 15.58 2.01
C LYS A 132 27.31 15.57 0.66
N SER A 133 26.26 14.78 0.51
CA SER A 133 25.54 14.67 -0.75
C SER A 133 24.67 15.90 -1.06
N LYS A 134 24.67 16.31 -2.34
CA LYS A 134 23.69 17.27 -2.89
C LYS A 134 22.30 16.64 -3.07
N TYR A 135 22.22 15.31 -2.98
CA TYR A 135 21.01 14.53 -3.14
C TYR A 135 20.47 14.08 -1.78
N THR A 136 19.19 13.72 -1.77
CA THR A 136 18.50 13.03 -0.68
C THR A 136 17.65 11.91 -1.28
N LEU A 137 17.17 11.01 -0.42
CA LEU A 137 16.17 10.01 -0.81
C LEU A 137 14.80 10.52 -0.42
N VAL A 138 13.86 10.47 -1.36
CA VAL A 138 12.44 10.74 -1.08
C VAL A 138 11.63 9.56 -1.58
N LYS A 139 10.59 9.19 -0.85
CA LYS A 139 9.60 8.23 -1.31
C LYS A 139 8.23 8.89 -1.33
N VAL A 140 7.44 8.57 -2.36
CA VAL A 140 6.04 8.97 -2.46
C VAL A 140 5.18 7.75 -2.17
N GLY A 141 4.32 7.86 -1.17
CA GLY A 141 3.38 6.82 -0.79
C GLY A 141 1.94 7.28 -0.96
N MET A 142 1.04 6.31 -0.86
CA MET A 142 -0.40 6.55 -0.81
C MET A 142 -1.06 5.87 0.38
N THR A 143 -2.26 6.34 0.72
CA THR A 143 -3.12 5.72 1.71
C THR A 143 -4.59 6.05 1.42
N THR A 144 -5.47 5.07 1.58
CA THR A 144 -6.93 5.28 1.61
C THR A 144 -7.44 5.47 3.04
N ARG A 145 -6.54 5.49 4.04
CA ARG A 145 -6.89 5.79 5.43
C ARG A 145 -7.03 7.29 5.62
N THR A 146 -7.73 7.68 6.68
CA THR A 146 -7.93 9.08 7.07
C THR A 146 -6.65 9.78 7.54
N SER A 147 -5.65 9.04 8.02
CA SER A 147 -4.39 9.61 8.53
C SER A 147 -3.17 9.09 7.78
N VAL A 148 -2.38 10.03 7.23
CA VAL A 148 -1.06 9.78 6.66
C VAL A 148 -0.07 9.33 7.74
N LEU A 149 -0.07 9.99 8.90
CA LEU A 149 0.88 9.69 9.98
C LEU A 149 0.73 8.26 10.50
N SER A 150 -0.52 7.78 10.69
CA SER A 150 -0.76 6.39 11.08
C SER A 150 -0.26 5.39 10.05
N ARG A 151 -0.22 5.76 8.76
CA ARG A 151 0.35 4.92 7.71
C ARG A 151 1.88 4.92 7.75
N LEU A 152 2.51 6.05 8.06
CA LEU A 152 3.96 6.12 8.25
C LEU A 152 4.42 5.27 9.42
N VAL A 153 3.72 5.30 10.57
CA VAL A 153 4.04 4.44 11.73
C VAL A 153 4.04 2.95 11.37
N GLN A 154 3.09 2.49 10.54
CA GLN A 154 3.10 1.10 10.06
C GLN A 154 4.33 0.77 9.21
N TRP A 155 4.79 1.74 8.40
CA TRP A 155 5.99 1.56 7.60
C TRP A 155 7.25 1.58 8.46
N GLU A 156 7.33 2.44 9.47
CA GLU A 156 8.42 2.44 10.45
C GLU A 156 8.51 1.10 11.17
N GLN A 157 7.38 0.57 11.65
CA GLN A 157 7.33 -0.75 12.31
C GLN A 157 7.80 -1.89 11.40
N LYS A 158 7.50 -1.80 10.09
CA LYS A 158 7.89 -2.82 9.12
C LYS A 158 9.35 -2.72 8.69
N CYS A 159 9.89 -1.50 8.62
CA CYS A 159 11.22 -1.23 8.11
C CYS A 159 12.26 -1.08 9.23
N CYS A 160 11.80 -0.91 10.47
CA CYS A 160 12.59 -0.59 11.66
C CYS A 160 13.43 0.69 11.51
N HIS A 161 12.93 1.66 10.74
CA HIS A 161 13.58 2.97 10.52
C HIS A 161 12.59 4.08 10.74
N SER A 162 13.02 5.16 11.39
CA SER A 162 12.17 6.33 11.56
C SER A 162 11.98 7.06 10.22
N LEU A 163 10.74 7.49 9.98
CA LEU A 163 10.30 8.20 8.79
C LEU A 163 9.79 9.59 9.16
N THR A 164 10.20 10.59 8.39
CA THR A 164 9.66 11.94 8.49
C THR A 164 8.73 12.22 7.31
N CYS A 165 7.49 12.60 7.61
CA CYS A 165 6.58 13.13 6.59
C CYS A 165 7.12 14.48 6.11
N LEU A 166 7.37 14.60 4.81
CA LEU A 166 7.80 15.85 4.20
C LEU A 166 6.57 16.70 3.91
N GLN A 167 6.61 17.95 4.34
CA GLN A 167 5.54 18.93 4.18
C GLN A 167 5.98 20.02 3.18
N PRO A 168 5.04 20.53 2.35
CA PRO A 168 5.31 21.69 1.52
C PRO A 168 5.69 22.90 2.37
N ASN A 169 6.47 23.82 1.80
CA ASN A 169 6.91 25.07 2.44
C ASN A 169 7.76 24.92 3.71
N VAL A 170 8.04 23.70 4.19
CA VAL A 170 8.98 23.45 5.27
C VAL A 170 10.40 23.29 4.70
N GLN A 171 11.35 24.02 5.28
CA GLN A 171 12.75 23.94 4.87
C GLN A 171 13.47 22.83 5.63
N TYR A 172 13.62 21.67 4.98
CA TYR A 172 14.34 20.51 5.53
C TYR A 172 15.84 20.53 5.30
N PHE A 173 16.29 21.20 4.23
CA PHE A 173 17.68 21.16 3.78
C PHE A 173 18.26 22.56 3.71
N LYS A 174 19.53 22.69 4.12
CA LYS A 174 20.28 23.94 3.94
C LYS A 174 20.31 24.28 2.45
N MET A 175 19.92 25.51 2.15
CA MET A 175 19.98 26.08 0.81
C MET A 175 20.90 27.29 0.83
N ASP A 176 21.52 27.55 -0.31
CA ASP A 176 22.22 28.80 -0.53
C ASP A 176 21.26 29.99 -0.46
N ILE A 177 21.78 31.16 -0.10
CA ILE A 177 20.99 32.39 0.09
C ILE A 177 20.24 32.77 -1.18
N ILE A 178 20.86 32.63 -2.37
CA ILE A 178 20.22 32.95 -3.65
C ILE A 178 19.02 32.03 -3.88
N GLU A 179 19.18 30.74 -3.60
CA GLU A 179 18.08 29.77 -3.74
C GLU A 179 16.97 29.98 -2.71
N ARG A 180 17.31 30.46 -1.51
CA ARG A 180 16.34 30.85 -0.49
C ARG A 180 15.55 32.08 -0.93
N LEU A 181 16.22 33.09 -1.50
CA LEU A 181 15.58 34.31 -2.02
C LEU A 181 14.65 34.00 -3.20
N LYS A 182 15.02 33.08 -4.10
CA LYS A 182 14.13 32.58 -5.17
C LYS A 182 12.85 31.91 -4.64
N ARG A 183 12.80 31.54 -3.36
CA ARG A 183 11.70 30.79 -2.73
C ARG A 183 10.95 31.59 -1.67
N LEU A 184 11.07 32.92 -1.68
CA LEU A 184 10.31 33.78 -0.77
C LEU A 184 8.80 33.75 -1.03
N LYS A 185 8.36 33.29 -2.21
CA LYS A 185 6.95 33.09 -2.49
C LYS A 185 6.48 31.77 -1.87
N ILE A 186 5.67 31.88 -0.81
CA ILE A 186 4.91 30.75 -0.27
C ILE A 186 4.04 30.21 -1.40
N ARG A 187 4.14 28.91 -1.66
CA ARG A 187 3.31 28.25 -2.65
C ARG A 187 2.09 27.68 -1.96
N GLU A 188 0.92 27.98 -2.51
CA GLU A 188 -0.32 27.35 -2.08
C GLU A 188 -0.52 26.05 -2.85
N TYR A 189 -0.85 24.99 -2.10
CA TYR A 189 -1.07 23.66 -2.64
C TYR A 189 -2.55 23.30 -2.46
N VAL A 190 -3.26 23.22 -3.56
CA VAL A 190 -4.74 23.20 -3.63
C VAL A 190 -5.35 21.91 -3.08
N THR A 191 -4.57 20.83 -3.07
CA THR A 191 -4.99 19.50 -2.58
C THR A 191 -4.37 19.13 -1.24
N TYR A 192 -3.48 19.97 -0.69
CA TYR A 192 -2.75 19.64 0.54
C TYR A 192 -3.60 19.86 1.78
N ARG A 193 -3.76 18.80 2.59
CA ARG A 193 -4.41 18.80 3.90
C ARG A 193 -4.00 17.55 4.69
N ASP A 194 -4.08 17.60 6.02
CA ASP A 194 -3.87 16.43 6.90
C ASP A 194 -2.56 15.66 6.64
N ASN A 195 -1.46 16.37 6.36
CA ASN A 195 -0.15 15.83 6.02
C ASN A 195 -0.07 15.08 4.67
N GLY A 196 -1.03 15.28 3.77
CA GLY A 196 -1.01 14.69 2.43
C GLY A 196 -1.76 15.52 1.39
N PHE A 197 -1.78 15.03 0.16
CA PHE A 197 -2.48 15.62 -0.98
C PHE A 197 -3.65 14.72 -1.32
N PHE A 198 -4.86 15.25 -1.18
CA PHE A 198 -6.09 14.47 -1.34
C PHE A 198 -6.49 14.37 -2.82
N CYS A 199 -6.94 13.18 -3.23
CA CYS A 199 -7.51 12.93 -4.56
C CYS A 199 -8.53 11.77 -4.53
N SER A 200 -9.45 11.76 -5.49
CA SER A 200 -10.50 10.76 -5.65
C SER A 200 -10.00 9.44 -6.26
N GLN A 201 -8.87 9.45 -6.97
CA GLN A 201 -8.26 8.27 -7.59
C GLN A 201 -6.81 8.07 -7.13
N VAL A 202 -6.63 7.65 -5.86
CA VAL A 202 -5.30 7.68 -5.20
C VAL A 202 -4.28 6.75 -5.85
N ALA A 203 -4.68 5.54 -6.26
CA ALA A 203 -3.77 4.58 -6.88
C ALA A 203 -3.30 5.06 -8.27
N LYS A 204 -4.22 5.61 -9.07
CA LYS A 204 -3.91 6.17 -10.39
C LYS A 204 -2.99 7.39 -10.28
N SER A 205 -3.28 8.26 -9.32
CA SER A 205 -2.47 9.44 -9.02
C SER A 205 -1.05 9.05 -8.61
N GLU A 206 -0.91 8.08 -7.70
CA GLU A 206 0.40 7.58 -7.24
C GLU A 206 1.22 7.01 -8.39
N SER A 207 0.62 6.20 -9.26
CA SER A 207 1.28 5.63 -10.43
C SER A 207 1.75 6.70 -11.42
N GLU A 208 0.93 7.72 -11.69
CA GLU A 208 1.31 8.83 -12.57
C GLU A 208 2.45 9.67 -11.97
N ILE A 209 2.40 9.95 -10.66
CA ILE A 209 3.45 10.67 -9.95
C ILE A 209 4.77 9.88 -9.99
N HIS A 210 4.71 8.56 -9.71
CA HIS A 210 5.88 7.70 -9.80
C HIS A 210 6.47 7.69 -11.21
N ARG A 211 5.65 7.63 -12.26
CA ARG A 211 6.13 7.70 -13.64
C ARG A 211 6.91 9.00 -13.89
N ILE A 212 6.33 10.15 -13.54
CA ILE A 212 6.94 11.47 -13.71
C ILE A 212 8.27 11.57 -12.93
N LEU A 213 8.29 11.11 -11.68
CA LEU A 213 9.48 11.21 -10.83
C LEU A 213 10.57 10.21 -11.25
N ARG A 214 10.23 9.00 -11.72
CA ARG A 214 11.20 8.04 -12.26
C ARG A 214 11.82 8.55 -13.56
N GLU A 215 11.03 9.18 -14.42
CA GLU A 215 11.52 9.79 -15.66
C GLU A 215 12.53 10.91 -15.37
N ARG A 216 12.28 11.72 -14.34
CA ARG A 216 13.14 12.86 -13.99
C ARG A 216 14.36 12.50 -13.13
N TYR A 217 14.19 11.64 -12.14
CA TYR A 217 15.19 11.37 -11.10
C TYR A 217 15.73 9.93 -11.11
N GLY A 218 15.18 9.06 -11.96
CA GLY A 218 15.51 7.64 -11.97
C GLY A 218 15.00 6.90 -10.74
N LYS A 219 15.67 5.79 -10.42
CA LYS A 219 15.38 4.96 -9.24
C LYS A 219 16.47 5.15 -8.19
N GLY A 220 16.08 5.24 -6.93
CA GLY A 220 16.96 5.09 -5.79
C GLY A 220 16.76 3.72 -5.17
N ASP A 221 17.57 2.75 -5.56
CA ASP A 221 17.54 1.47 -4.88
C ASP A 221 18.26 1.63 -3.55
N VAL A 222 17.56 1.27 -2.46
CA VAL A 222 18.05 1.41 -1.09
C VAL A 222 18.24 0.03 -0.49
N TYR A 223 19.46 -0.23 -0.04
CA TYR A 223 19.78 -1.41 0.75
C TYR A 223 19.42 -1.16 2.20
N CYS A 224 18.46 -1.91 2.72
CA CYS A 224 17.92 -1.71 4.06
C CYS A 224 18.24 -2.91 4.96
N SER A 225 19.01 -2.68 6.02
CA SER A 225 19.31 -3.65 7.08
C SER A 225 18.13 -3.91 8.01
N GLY A 226 17.33 -2.89 8.31
CA GLY A 226 16.17 -3.02 9.22
C GLY A 226 15.12 -4.02 8.73
N CYS A 227 14.89 -4.10 7.42
CA CYS A 227 13.99 -5.10 6.84
C CYS A 227 14.54 -6.54 6.89
N ALA A 228 15.84 -6.75 7.08
CA ALA A 228 16.42 -8.07 7.24
C ALA A 228 16.01 -8.73 8.57
N VAL A 229 16.01 -7.94 9.64
CA VAL A 229 15.71 -8.40 11.01
C VAL A 229 14.27 -8.93 11.13
N THR A 230 13.37 -8.44 10.27
CA THR A 230 11.97 -8.88 10.24
C THR A 230 11.72 -10.11 9.35
N SER A 231 12.72 -10.57 8.61
CA SER A 231 12.61 -11.75 7.73
C SER A 231 12.83 -13.04 8.52
N LYS A 232 11.94 -14.03 8.34
CA LYS A 232 12.14 -15.39 8.88
C LYS A 232 13.12 -16.23 8.05
N ASP A 233 13.63 -15.66 6.96
CA ASP A 233 14.59 -16.31 6.08
C ASP A 233 16.01 -15.74 6.34
N PRO A 234 16.87 -16.48 7.07
CA PRO A 234 18.22 -16.05 7.41
C PRO A 234 19.16 -15.93 6.19
N THR A 235 18.74 -16.40 5.00
CA THR A 235 19.54 -16.27 3.76
C THR A 235 19.35 -14.91 3.07
N SER A 236 18.31 -14.15 3.46
CA SER A 236 18.02 -12.81 2.95
C SER A 236 18.46 -11.73 3.95
N ALA A 237 19.76 -11.64 4.22
CA ALA A 237 20.33 -10.75 5.24
C ALA A 237 20.03 -9.25 5.03
N PHE A 238 19.40 -8.84 3.91
CA PHE A 238 19.02 -7.47 3.59
C PHE A 238 17.86 -7.42 2.60
N LYS A 239 17.05 -6.34 2.65
CA LYS A 239 15.98 -6.09 1.67
C LYS A 239 16.27 -4.84 0.85
N ILE A 240 16.04 -4.92 -0.45
CA ILE A 240 16.17 -3.79 -1.38
C ILE A 240 14.82 -3.08 -1.51
N HIS A 241 14.79 -1.77 -1.28
CA HIS A 241 13.64 -0.92 -1.53
C HIS A 241 13.84 -0.17 -2.85
N VAL A 242 12.96 -0.40 -3.83
CA VAL A 242 13.09 0.10 -5.22
C VAL A 242 12.16 1.28 -5.55
N GLU A 243 11.50 1.82 -4.52
CA GLU A 243 10.49 2.87 -4.63
C GLU A 243 10.98 4.22 -4.09
N TRP A 244 12.29 4.37 -3.86
CA TRP A 244 12.87 5.67 -3.53
C TRP A 244 13.31 6.40 -4.79
N PHE A 245 13.38 7.72 -4.69
CA PHE A 245 13.88 8.63 -5.70
C PHE A 245 15.14 9.31 -5.16
N ILE A 246 16.22 9.35 -5.96
CA ILE A 246 17.43 10.12 -5.62
C ILE A 246 17.21 11.55 -6.13
N VAL A 247 16.81 12.44 -5.23
CA VAL A 247 16.38 13.79 -5.60
C VAL A 247 17.42 14.81 -5.16
N PRO A 248 17.86 15.74 -6.02
CA PRO A 248 18.63 16.90 -5.56
C PRO A 248 17.87 17.59 -4.43
N LYS A 249 18.53 17.95 -3.32
CA LYS A 249 17.85 18.58 -2.17
C LYS A 249 17.08 19.85 -2.57
N LYS A 250 17.61 20.60 -3.54
CA LYS A 250 16.95 21.76 -4.12
C LYS A 250 15.64 21.42 -4.84
N ASP A 251 15.50 20.21 -5.37
CA ASP A 251 14.36 19.79 -6.18
C ASP A 251 13.21 19.20 -5.35
N VAL A 252 13.34 19.09 -4.03
CA VAL A 252 12.27 18.55 -3.16
C VAL A 252 10.94 19.32 -3.31
N PRO A 253 10.91 20.67 -3.41
CA PRO A 253 9.65 21.38 -3.66
C PRO A 253 8.95 21.01 -4.97
N TYR A 254 9.71 20.65 -6.01
CA TYR A 254 9.15 20.21 -7.28
C TYR A 254 8.34 18.91 -7.11
N ILE A 255 8.71 18.04 -6.16
CA ILE A 255 7.94 16.83 -5.85
C ILE A 255 6.52 17.22 -5.42
N PHE A 256 6.38 18.21 -4.54
CA PHE A 256 5.07 18.68 -4.08
C PHE A 256 4.25 19.31 -5.21
N GLU A 257 4.91 20.05 -6.12
CA GLU A 257 4.25 20.61 -7.31
C GLU A 257 3.71 19.51 -8.23
N VAL A 258 4.48 18.45 -8.43
CA VAL A 258 4.04 17.27 -9.20
C VAL A 258 2.87 16.59 -8.52
N ILE A 259 2.97 16.33 -7.20
CA ILE A 259 1.90 15.66 -6.46
C ILE A 259 0.61 16.47 -6.52
N ASP A 260 0.66 17.76 -6.21
CA ASP A 260 -0.52 18.62 -6.18
C ASP A 260 -1.16 18.73 -7.56
N ARG A 261 -0.35 18.97 -8.61
CA ARG A 261 -0.84 19.02 -9.99
C ARG A 261 -1.53 17.72 -10.42
N VAL A 262 -0.97 16.56 -10.06
CA VAL A 262 -1.60 15.27 -10.41
C VAL A 262 -2.86 15.06 -9.58
N CYS A 263 -2.84 15.33 -8.27
CA CYS A 263 -4.02 15.19 -7.42
C CYS A 263 -5.18 16.10 -7.86
N GLN A 264 -4.88 17.30 -8.37
CA GLN A 264 -5.88 18.22 -8.93
C GLN A 264 -6.58 17.64 -10.18
N LYS A 265 -5.89 16.85 -11.01
CA LYS A 265 -6.52 16.18 -12.17
C LYS A 265 -7.56 15.14 -11.76
N TYR A 266 -7.41 14.60 -10.55
CA TYR A 266 -8.27 13.56 -9.99
C TYR A 266 -8.93 14.06 -8.70
N LYS A 267 -9.36 15.33 -8.65
CA LYS A 267 -10.11 15.85 -7.51
C LYS A 267 -11.50 15.23 -7.40
#